data_AF-A0A3N5NLZ9-F1
#
_entry.id   AF-A0A3N5NLZ9-F1
#
_cell.length_a   1.000
_cell.length_b   1.000
_cell.length_c   1.000
_cell.angle_alpha   90.00
_cell.angle_beta   90.00
_cell.angle_gamma   90.00
#
_symmetry.space_group_name_H-M   'P 1'
#
loop_
_entity.id
_entity.type
_entity.pdbx_description
1 polymer ?
#
loop_
_entity_poly.entity_id
_entity_poly.type
_entity_poly.pdbx_seq_one_letter_code
_entity_poly.pdbx_strand_id
1 'polypeptide(L)'
;MEKNKMLVDATHPEETRVVVLRNGRVEEFDYESAARKPLRGNIYLAKVTRVEPSLQAAFVDYGGNRHGFLAFSEIHPDYYQIPVADRQALLEEEARHERDAEHDEERAAGRR
;
A
#
# COMPACT_ATOMS: atom_id res chain seq x y z
N MET A 1 7.75 -33.04 -6.77
CA MET A 1 7.64 -31.65 -6.26
C MET A 1 8.35 -30.74 -7.24
N GLU A 2 7.60 -29.85 -7.89
CA GLU A 2 8.23 -28.79 -8.69
C GLU A 2 9.10 -27.93 -7.77
N LYS A 3 10.35 -27.71 -8.16
CA LYS A 3 11.29 -26.93 -7.36
C LYS A 3 11.19 -25.48 -7.81
N ASN A 4 10.50 -24.67 -7.00
CA ASN A 4 10.55 -23.22 -7.09
C ASN A 4 11.79 -22.74 -6.33
N LYS A 5 12.61 -21.89 -6.96
CA LYS A 5 13.82 -21.32 -6.35
C LYS A 5 13.86 -19.82 -6.62
N MET A 6 14.13 -19.03 -5.59
CA MET A 6 14.44 -17.61 -5.72
C MET A 6 15.96 -17.42 -5.64
N LEU A 7 16.55 -16.76 -6.63
CA LEU A 7 17.97 -16.40 -6.66
C LEU A 7 18.10 -14.89 -6.53
N VAL A 8 18.99 -14.42 -5.66
CA VAL A 8 19.27 -13.00 -5.44
C VAL A 8 20.75 -12.75 -5.73
N ASP A 9 21.04 -11.87 -6.68
CA ASP A 9 22.38 -11.41 -7.02
C ASP A 9 22.54 -9.95 -6.62
N ALA A 10 23.41 -9.72 -5.62
CA ALA A 10 23.78 -8.40 -5.12
C ALA A 10 25.30 -8.15 -5.25
N THR A 11 25.97 -8.85 -6.17
CA THR A 11 27.42 -8.72 -6.39
C THR A 11 27.79 -7.35 -6.98
N HIS A 12 26.86 -6.75 -7.72
CA HIS A 12 27.01 -5.47 -8.38
C HIS A 12 26.42 -4.36 -7.50
N PRO A 13 27.22 -3.40 -7.01
CA PRO A 13 26.71 -2.35 -6.11
C PRO A 13 25.71 -1.39 -6.79
N GLU A 14 25.70 -1.32 -8.11
CA GLU A 14 24.80 -0.49 -8.90
C GLU A 14 23.38 -1.08 -9.02
N GLU A 15 23.21 -2.40 -8.86
CA GLU A 15 21.92 -3.06 -8.99
C GLU A 15 21.82 -4.40 -8.27
N THR A 16 20.63 -4.69 -7.76
CA THR A 16 20.28 -6.01 -7.22
C THR A 16 19.32 -6.71 -8.17
N ARG A 17 19.54 -7.98 -8.47
CA ARG A 17 18.70 -8.78 -9.38
C ARG A 17 18.07 -9.93 -8.62
N VAL A 18 16.78 -10.17 -8.86
CA VAL A 18 16.02 -11.28 -8.25
C VAL A 18 15.39 -12.11 -9.36
N VAL A 19 15.56 -13.43 -9.29
CA VAL A 19 15.05 -14.38 -10.28
C VAL A 19 14.25 -15.47 -9.59
N VAL A 20 13.02 -15.69 -10.04
CA VAL A 20 12.21 -16.85 -9.63
C VAL A 20 12.30 -17.90 -10.73
N LEU A 21 12.85 -19.05 -10.37
CA LEU A 21 12.97 -20.22 -11.22
C LEU A 21 11.92 -21.26 -10.85
N ARG A 22 11.29 -21.84 -11.87
CA ARG A 22 10.49 -23.07 -11.75
C ARG A 22 11.04 -24.12 -12.69
N ASN A 23 11.40 -25.28 -12.15
CA ASN A 23 11.96 -26.40 -12.93
C ASN A 23 13.20 -25.99 -13.76
N GLY A 24 14.02 -25.07 -13.25
CA GLY A 24 15.21 -24.57 -13.92
C GLY A 24 14.95 -23.55 -15.05
N ARG A 25 13.69 -23.15 -15.27
CA ARG A 25 13.31 -22.08 -16.19
C ARG A 25 12.97 -20.81 -15.41
N VAL A 26 13.33 -19.66 -15.96
CA VAL A 26 12.94 -18.35 -15.43
C VAL A 26 11.44 -18.16 -15.64
N GLU A 27 10.71 -17.93 -14.55
CA GLU A 27 9.32 -17.45 -14.60
C GLU A 27 9.26 -15.94 -14.37
N GLU A 28 10.03 -15.43 -13.42
CA GLU A 28 10.05 -14.00 -13.07
C GLU A 28 11.49 -13.50 -12.93
N PHE A 29 11.72 -12.28 -13.40
CA PHE A 29 12.99 -11.56 -13.28
C PHE A 29 12.66 -10.12 -12.92
N ASP A 30 13.25 -9.65 -11.83
CA ASP A 30 13.16 -8.25 -11.40
C ASP A 30 14.57 -7.72 -11.07
N TYR A 31 14.75 -6.41 -11.16
CA TYR A 31 15.99 -5.76 -10.76
C TYR A 31 15.72 -4.38 -10.15
N GLU A 32 16.50 -4.05 -9.12
CA GLU A 32 16.46 -2.76 -8.45
C GLU A 32 17.77 -2.02 -8.69
N SER A 33 17.70 -0.81 -9.27
CA SER A 33 18.87 0.05 -9.45
C SER A 33 19.12 0.92 -8.22
N ALA A 34 20.37 1.00 -7.78
CA ALA A 34 20.79 1.87 -6.68
C ALA A 34 20.55 3.37 -6.97
N ALA A 35 20.50 3.76 -8.24
CA ALA A 35 20.35 5.16 -8.65
C ALA A 35 18.91 5.69 -8.48
N ARG A 36 17.90 4.81 -8.42
CA ARG A 36 16.50 5.23 -8.36
C ARG A 36 15.69 4.28 -7.48
N LYS A 37 15.60 4.63 -6.20
CA LYS A 37 14.69 3.94 -5.28
C LYS A 37 13.24 4.31 -5.60
N PRO A 38 12.36 3.34 -5.90
CA PRO A 38 10.94 3.62 -6.03
C PRO A 38 10.40 4.11 -4.68
N LEU A 39 9.61 5.20 -4.72
CA LEU A 39 8.92 5.71 -3.53
C LEU A 39 7.50 5.18 -3.41
N ARG A 40 6.96 4.58 -4.50
CA ARG A 40 5.61 4.05 -4.55
C ARG A 40 5.51 2.79 -3.70
N GLY A 41 4.49 2.71 -2.85
CA GLY A 41 4.26 1.58 -1.95
C GLY A 41 5.01 1.67 -0.62
N ASN A 42 5.88 2.66 -0.45
CA ASN A 42 6.58 2.87 0.81
C ASN A 42 5.62 3.41 1.87
N ILE A 43 5.84 3.00 3.12
CA ILE A 43 5.08 3.44 4.29
C ILE A 43 5.99 4.31 5.15
N TYR A 44 5.51 5.49 5.55
CA TYR A 44 6.25 6.46 6.35
C TYR A 44 5.45 6.85 7.59
N LEU A 45 6.15 7.07 8.71
CA LEU A 45 5.61 7.90 9.78
C LEU A 45 5.82 9.37 9.38
N ALA A 46 4.73 10.07 9.10
CA ALA A 46 4.74 11.44 8.62
C ALA A 46 4.10 12.41 9.61
N LYS A 47 4.41 13.71 9.48
CA LYS A 47 3.79 14.79 10.25
C LYS A 47 2.93 15.66 9.34
N VAL A 48 1.70 15.96 9.75
CA VAL A 48 0.84 16.94 9.06
C VAL A 48 1.48 18.33 9.20
N THR A 49 1.77 18.98 8.07
CA THR A 49 2.36 20.33 8.04
C THR A 49 1.30 21.41 7.98
N ARG A 50 0.23 21.18 7.21
CA ARG A 50 -0.92 22.09 7.11
C ARG A 50 -2.17 21.34 6.63
N VAL A 51 -3.33 21.87 6.98
CA VAL A 51 -4.64 21.43 6.49
C VAL A 51 -5.18 22.48 5.54
N GLU A 52 -5.67 22.06 4.37
CA GLU A 52 -6.23 22.92 3.32
C GLU A 52 -7.71 22.58 3.12
N PRO A 53 -8.65 23.26 3.82
CA PRO A 53 -10.08 22.95 3.75
C PRO A 53 -10.65 23.06 2.33
N SER A 54 -10.19 24.04 1.55
CA SER A 54 -10.62 24.26 0.17
C SER A 54 -10.32 23.07 -0.75
N LEU A 55 -9.25 22.33 -0.45
CA LEU A 55 -8.87 21.12 -1.20
C LEU A 55 -9.41 19.84 -0.56
N GLN A 56 -10.07 19.95 0.60
CA GLN A 56 -10.40 18.81 1.47
C GLN A 56 -9.22 17.87 1.63
N ALA A 57 -8.06 18.41 2.01
CA ALA A 57 -6.81 17.67 2.06
C ALA A 57 -5.86 18.21 3.14
N ALA A 58 -4.85 17.42 3.46
CA ALA A 58 -3.73 17.80 4.30
C ALA A 58 -2.41 17.62 3.53
N PHE A 59 -1.44 18.49 3.81
CA PHE A 59 -0.07 18.29 3.37
C PHE A 59 0.74 17.63 4.49
N VAL A 60 1.57 16.66 4.14
CA VAL A 60 2.36 15.86 5.09
C VAL A 60 3.85 15.94 4.78
N ASP A 61 4.67 16.06 5.81
CA ASP A 61 6.11 15.87 5.73
C ASP A 61 6.45 14.41 6.08
N TYR A 62 6.93 13.67 5.08
CA TYR A 62 7.37 12.29 5.19
C TYR A 62 8.90 12.15 5.00
N GLY A 63 9.64 13.25 5.02
CA GLY A 63 11.10 13.27 4.80
C GLY A 63 11.54 13.34 3.33
N GLY A 64 10.61 13.56 2.40
CA GLY A 64 10.90 13.76 0.97
C GLY A 64 11.23 15.22 0.62
N ASN A 65 11.70 15.45 -0.61
CA ASN A 65 12.03 16.80 -1.13
C ASN A 65 10.81 17.74 -1.25
N ARG A 66 9.60 17.19 -1.26
CA ARG A 66 8.33 17.94 -1.31
C ARG A 66 7.35 17.30 -0.34
N HIS A 67 6.45 18.11 0.22
CA HIS A 67 5.36 17.59 1.03
C HIS A 67 4.45 16.67 0.21
N GLY A 68 4.00 15.60 0.86
CA GLY A 68 2.97 14.72 0.33
C GLY A 68 1.62 15.41 0.39
N PHE A 69 0.73 15.02 -0.51
CA PHE A 69 -0.67 15.41 -0.52
C PHE A 69 -1.49 14.23 -0.02
N LEU A 70 -2.33 14.45 0.99
CA LEU A 70 -3.20 13.43 1.57
C LEU A 70 -4.65 13.94 1.50
N ALA A 71 -5.45 13.35 0.62
CA ALA A 71 -6.85 13.71 0.49
C ALA A 71 -7.64 13.26 1.73
N PHE A 72 -8.66 14.02 2.13
CA PHE A 72 -9.45 13.69 3.31
C PHE A 72 -10.14 12.32 3.20
N SER A 73 -10.61 11.95 2.00
CA SER A 73 -11.21 10.64 1.72
C SER A 73 -10.24 9.46 1.84
N GLU A 74 -8.93 9.70 1.92
CA GLU A 74 -7.89 8.66 2.06
C GLU A 74 -7.37 8.57 3.52
N ILE A 75 -8.01 9.28 4.46
CA ILE A 75 -7.64 9.25 5.88
C ILE A 75 -8.52 8.23 6.60
N HIS A 76 -7.90 7.20 7.19
CA HIS A 76 -8.63 6.21 7.98
C HIS A 76 -9.31 6.84 9.21
N PRO A 77 -10.54 6.42 9.59
CA PRO A 77 -11.30 7.01 10.70
C PRO A 77 -10.55 7.03 12.04
N ASP A 78 -9.58 6.14 12.25
CA ASP A 78 -8.72 6.14 13.45
C ASP A 78 -7.91 7.42 13.65
N TYR A 79 -7.68 8.18 12.59
CA TYR A 79 -6.98 9.47 12.67
C TYR A 79 -7.90 10.65 12.94
N TYR A 80 -9.22 10.46 12.94
CA TYR A 80 -10.16 11.56 13.19
C TYR A 80 -10.11 12.01 14.64
N GLN A 81 -10.29 13.29 14.90
CA GLN A 81 -10.41 13.81 16.27
C GLN A 81 -11.88 13.92 16.66
N ILE A 82 -12.52 12.77 16.87
CA ILE A 82 -13.93 12.63 17.24
C ILE A 82 -14.09 11.76 18.50
N PRO A 83 -15.24 11.85 19.20
CA PRO A 83 -15.56 10.96 20.30
C PRO A 83 -15.41 9.48 19.94
N VAL A 84 -15.02 8.66 20.91
CA VAL A 84 -14.78 7.22 20.71
C VAL A 84 -16.03 6.50 20.19
N ALA A 85 -17.21 6.88 20.70
CA ALA A 85 -18.48 6.30 20.26
C ALA A 85 -18.74 6.52 18.76
N ASP A 86 -18.48 7.75 18.28
CA ASP A 86 -18.68 8.11 16.87
C ASP A 86 -17.69 7.37 15.98
N ARG A 87 -16.42 7.25 16.42
CA ARG A 87 -15.40 6.47 15.70
C ARG A 87 -15.77 5.00 15.62
N GLN A 88 -16.23 4.41 16.72
CA GLN A 88 -16.63 3.01 16.78
C GLN A 88 -17.77 2.73 15.79
N ALA A 89 -18.76 3.62 15.73
CA ALA A 89 -19.87 3.51 14.80
C ALA A 89 -19.41 3.54 13.33
N LEU A 90 -18.47 4.44 12.98
CA LEU A 90 -17.90 4.52 11.63
C LEU A 90 -17.14 3.24 11.24
N LEU A 91 -16.31 2.71 12.14
CA LEU A 91 -15.56 1.47 11.89
C LEU A 91 -16.48 0.25 11.74
N GLU A 92 -17.54 0.19 12.54
CA GLU A 92 -18.53 -0.89 12.45
C GLU A 92 -19.32 -0.82 11.14
N GLU A 93 -19.64 0.38 10.66
CA GLU A 93 -20.30 0.60 9.37
C GLU A 93 -19.38 0.18 8.21
N GLU A 94 -18.12 0.61 8.21
CA GLU A 94 -17.12 0.25 7.20
C GLU A 94 -16.91 -1.27 7.15
N ALA A 95 -16.74 -1.92 8.30
CA ALA A 95 -16.61 -3.37 8.39
C ALA A 95 -17.87 -4.12 7.94
N ARG A 96 -19.07 -3.54 8.09
CA ARG A 96 -20.31 -4.12 7.53
C ARG A 96 -20.29 -4.04 6.00
N HIS A 97 -19.94 -2.88 5.45
CA HIS A 97 -19.84 -2.68 4.02
C HIS A 97 -18.82 -3.62 3.36
N GLU A 98 -17.65 -3.82 3.97
CA GLU A 98 -16.64 -4.76 3.48
C GLU A 98 -17.18 -6.19 3.43
N ARG A 99 -17.79 -6.69 4.52
CA ARG A 99 -18.37 -8.04 4.56
C ARG A 99 -19.50 -8.23 3.53
N ASP A 100 -20.32 -7.21 3.34
CA ASP A 100 -21.41 -7.27 2.35
C ASP A 100 -20.84 -7.29 0.93
N ALA A 101 -19.79 -6.49 0.64
CA ALA A 101 -19.10 -6.49 -0.64
C ALA A 101 -18.40 -7.84 -0.93
N GLU A 102 -17.70 -8.41 0.05
CA GLU A 102 -17.07 -9.74 -0.05
C GLU A 102 -18.12 -10.82 -0.37
N HIS A 103 -19.25 -10.81 0.33
CA HIS A 103 -20.33 -11.78 0.10
C HIS A 103 -20.97 -11.62 -1.29
N ASP A 104 -21.12 -10.40 -1.80
CA ASP A 104 -21.60 -10.15 -3.16
C ASP A 104 -20.58 -10.60 -4.22
N GLU A 105 -19.29 -10.39 -3.99
CA GLU A 105 -18.21 -10.89 -4.86
C GLU A 105 -18.18 -12.42 -4.89
N GLU A 106 -18.32 -13.09 -3.74
CA GLU A 106 -18.41 -14.55 -3.65
C GLU A 106 -19.62 -15.09 -4.43
N ARG A 107 -20.79 -14.46 -4.30
CA ARG A 107 -21.99 -14.81 -5.07
C ARG A 107 -21.80 -14.64 -6.57
N ALA A 108 -21.07 -13.61 -6.99
CA ALA A 108 -20.77 -13.37 -8.40
C ALA A 108 -19.73 -14.37 -8.95
N ALA A 109 -18.72 -14.72 -8.17
CA ALA A 109 -17.68 -15.69 -8.54
C ALA A 109 -18.22 -17.13 -8.63
N GLY A 110 -19.13 -17.53 -7.74
CA GLY A 110 -19.76 -18.87 -7.76
C GLY A 110 -20.74 -19.11 -8.91
N ARG A 111 -21.04 -18.08 -9.73
CA ARG A 111 -21.88 -18.19 -10.95
C ARG A 111 -21.08 -18.33 -12.25
N ARG A 112 -19.74 -18.41 -12.18
CA ARG A 112 -18.85 -18.58 -13.35
C ARG A 112 -18.34 -20.00 -13.50
#